data_AF-A0A1R2CP17-F1
#
_entry.id   AF-A0A1R2CP17-F1
#
_cell.length_a   1.000
_cell.length_b   1.000
_cell.length_c   1.000
_cell.angle_alpha   90.00
_cell.angle_beta   90.00
_cell.angle_gamma   90.00
#
_symmetry.space_group_name_H-M   'P 1'
#
loop_
_entity.id
_entity.type
_entity.pdbx_description
1 polymer ?
#
loop_
_entity_poly.entity_id
_entity_poly.type
_entity_poly.pdbx_seq_one_letter_code
_entity_poly.pdbx_strand_id
1 'polypeptide(L)'
;MNLEKEIIIEKFKGMHNAFSKLIGSHSSLAKVVEELKIVNSFAKETIRNSDDLKMSFGKIAFERDKFLYALADLNESTADLSAQKEKILKVFKEKLSSVQKDLQSAVEERESLNLKLTELDKKYQDLLEEFRKFRQKIKIRYTALSKNEEKFCKNCQKSFYESENFNWSCKIHSSKLSGDIFWCCGKLGKDAPGCIVSKHQAKEENNLEEECQNSSINQKFCTSCKETGHSSLMCIKDPNLRSNCDVIEEKKRLKEIKLNNKKALANGRTLASFSASFVEKSDFDDFSEENFDELKQMRNDSIVAEEFNKVIVCDEVESPNRLSFGRQSRPRKNSYQNHNDSLKFNISLSNL
;
A
#
# COMPACT_ATOMS: atom_id res chain seq x y z
N MET A 1 -88.13 -105.61 3.58
CA MET A 1 -86.68 -105.37 3.40
C MET A 1 -86.32 -103.99 2.83
N ASN A 2 -87.17 -103.28 2.05
CA ASN A 2 -86.84 -101.92 1.59
C ASN A 2 -87.11 -100.82 2.64
N LEU A 3 -88.19 -100.95 3.43
CA LEU A 3 -88.55 -99.96 4.47
C LEU A 3 -87.49 -99.81 5.56
N GLU A 4 -86.88 -100.92 6.00
CA GLU A 4 -85.82 -100.90 7.01
C GLU A 4 -84.55 -100.22 6.51
N LYS A 5 -84.21 -100.40 5.22
CA LYS A 5 -83.09 -99.69 4.59
C LYS A 5 -83.35 -98.18 4.54
N GLU A 6 -84.57 -97.76 4.23
CA GLU A 6 -84.94 -96.34 4.23
C GLU A 6 -84.87 -95.72 5.63
N ILE A 7 -85.38 -96.40 6.65
CA ILE A 7 -85.32 -95.94 8.06
C ILE A 7 -83.86 -95.82 8.53
N ILE A 8 -83.00 -96.77 8.17
CA ILE A 8 -81.57 -96.71 8.51
C ILE A 8 -80.91 -95.53 7.81
N ILE A 9 -81.19 -95.30 6.52
CA ILE A 9 -80.64 -94.16 5.76
C ILE A 9 -81.10 -92.84 6.38
N GLU A 10 -82.37 -92.71 6.76
CA GLU A 10 -82.90 -91.48 7.38
C GLU A 10 -82.27 -91.22 8.74
N LYS A 11 -82.14 -92.25 9.58
CA LYS A 11 -81.45 -92.14 10.88
C LYS A 11 -79.98 -91.77 10.71
N PHE A 12 -79.30 -92.33 9.70
CA PHE A 12 -77.92 -91.98 9.41
C PHE A 12 -77.77 -90.54 8.91
N LYS A 13 -78.70 -90.05 8.08
CA LYS A 13 -78.76 -88.63 7.66
C LYS A 13 -79.04 -87.71 8.85
N GLY A 14 -79.97 -88.08 9.73
CA GLY A 14 -80.28 -87.34 10.96
C GLY A 14 -79.08 -87.26 11.89
N MET A 15 -78.38 -88.38 12.10
CA MET A 15 -77.15 -88.46 12.89
C MET A 15 -76.02 -87.65 12.26
N HIS A 16 -75.79 -87.74 10.94
CA HIS A 16 -74.79 -86.94 10.23
C HIS A 16 -75.08 -85.43 10.32
N ASN A 17 -76.35 -85.03 10.20
CA ASN A 17 -76.76 -83.63 10.38
C ASN A 17 -76.59 -83.16 11.83
N ALA A 18 -76.88 -84.02 12.82
CA ALA A 18 -76.65 -83.70 14.23
C ALA A 18 -75.15 -83.57 14.52
N PHE A 19 -74.30 -84.47 14.01
CA PHE A 19 -72.84 -84.37 14.11
C PHE A 19 -72.29 -83.14 13.39
N SER A 20 -72.78 -82.83 12.19
CA SER A 20 -72.38 -81.62 11.46
C SER A 20 -72.80 -80.34 12.18
N LYS A 21 -73.96 -80.33 12.88
CA LYS A 21 -74.39 -79.22 13.74
C LYS A 21 -73.63 -79.14 15.06
N LEU A 22 -73.30 -80.27 15.69
CA LEU A 22 -72.51 -80.36 16.95
C LEU A 22 -71.06 -79.94 16.74
N ILE A 23 -70.45 -80.41 15.65
CA ILE A 23 -69.12 -79.98 15.21
C ILE A 23 -69.19 -78.52 14.71
N GLY A 24 -70.34 -78.12 14.15
CA GLY A 24 -70.66 -76.78 13.70
C GLY A 24 -69.78 -76.28 12.56
N SER A 25 -70.10 -75.10 12.04
CA SER A 25 -69.18 -74.27 11.24
C SER A 25 -67.98 -73.75 12.05
N HIS A 26 -67.93 -74.08 13.34
CA HIS A 26 -66.89 -73.72 14.32
C HIS A 26 -66.16 -74.96 14.85
N SER A 27 -65.88 -75.94 14.00
CA SER A 27 -64.92 -76.98 14.35
C SER A 27 -63.59 -76.31 14.73
N SER A 28 -62.90 -76.86 15.74
CA SER A 28 -61.56 -76.37 16.13
C SER A 28 -60.62 -76.25 14.93
N LEU A 29 -60.78 -77.11 13.93
CA LEU A 29 -60.07 -77.08 12.67
C LEU A 29 -60.31 -75.78 11.87
N ALA A 30 -61.55 -75.30 11.76
CA ALA A 30 -61.86 -74.06 11.03
C ALA A 30 -61.22 -72.83 11.68
N LYS A 31 -61.22 -72.78 13.03
CA LYS A 31 -60.53 -71.73 13.78
C LYS A 31 -59.02 -71.78 13.56
N VAL A 32 -58.42 -72.98 13.65
CA VAL A 32 -56.98 -73.17 13.39
C VAL A 32 -56.61 -72.73 11.97
N VAL A 33 -57.43 -73.04 10.97
CA VAL A 33 -57.18 -72.59 9.59
C VAL A 33 -57.24 -71.06 9.47
N GLU A 34 -58.17 -70.40 10.15
CA GLU A 34 -58.26 -68.94 10.11
C GLU A 34 -57.09 -68.28 10.84
N GLU A 35 -56.69 -68.78 12.01
CA GLU A 35 -55.48 -68.33 12.72
C GLU A 35 -54.22 -68.56 11.86
N LEU A 36 -54.11 -69.70 11.17
CA LEU A 36 -53.00 -69.95 10.24
C LEU A 36 -52.97 -68.97 9.07
N LYS A 37 -54.13 -68.53 8.55
CA LYS A 37 -54.18 -67.48 7.52
C LYS A 37 -53.68 -66.15 8.07
N ILE A 38 -54.11 -65.78 9.27
CA ILE A 38 -53.68 -64.54 9.94
C ILE A 38 -52.16 -64.56 10.16
N VAL A 39 -51.63 -65.65 10.74
CA VAL A 39 -50.19 -65.84 10.94
C VAL A 39 -49.43 -65.79 9.60
N ASN A 40 -49.95 -66.43 8.55
CA ASN A 40 -49.33 -66.40 7.22
C ASN A 40 -49.35 -64.99 6.60
N SER A 41 -50.42 -64.21 6.77
CA SER A 41 -50.44 -62.81 6.31
C SER A 41 -49.42 -61.95 7.06
N PHE A 42 -49.33 -62.10 8.39
CA PHE A 42 -48.32 -61.39 9.19
C PHE A 42 -46.89 -61.80 8.82
N ALA A 43 -46.64 -63.08 8.57
CA ALA A 43 -45.33 -63.56 8.12
C ALA A 43 -44.95 -62.95 6.77
N LYS A 44 -45.88 -62.90 5.81
CA LYS A 44 -45.66 -62.26 4.50
C LYS A 44 -45.39 -60.77 4.61
N GLU A 45 -46.13 -60.06 5.46
CA GLU A 45 -45.91 -58.64 5.71
C GLU A 45 -44.54 -58.38 6.37
N THR A 46 -44.17 -59.20 7.35
CA THR A 46 -42.86 -59.13 8.00
C THR A 46 -41.72 -59.36 7.01
N ILE A 47 -41.87 -60.32 6.08
CA ILE A 47 -40.88 -60.55 5.02
C ILE A 47 -40.75 -59.33 4.11
N ARG A 48 -41.87 -58.75 3.66
CA ARG A 48 -41.86 -57.52 2.84
C ARG A 48 -41.16 -56.36 3.55
N ASN A 49 -41.51 -56.13 4.81
CA ASN A 49 -40.88 -55.08 5.63
C ASN A 49 -39.38 -55.32 5.80
N SER A 50 -38.96 -56.59 5.97
CA SER A 50 -37.54 -56.96 6.04
C SER A 50 -36.81 -56.68 4.72
N ASP A 51 -37.43 -56.99 3.58
CA ASP A 51 -36.85 -56.71 2.26
C ASP A 51 -36.74 -55.21 1.99
N ASP A 52 -37.77 -54.43 2.35
CA ASP A 52 -37.77 -52.97 2.23
C ASP A 52 -36.67 -52.34 3.10
N LEU A 53 -36.53 -52.81 4.34
CA LEU A 53 -35.45 -52.38 5.23
C LEU A 53 -34.07 -52.72 4.64
N LYS A 54 -33.89 -53.93 4.11
CA LYS A 54 -32.63 -54.34 3.47
C LYS A 54 -32.28 -53.44 2.28
N MET A 55 -33.27 -53.09 1.45
CA MET A 55 -33.09 -52.15 0.34
C MET A 55 -32.73 -50.75 0.83
N SER A 56 -33.38 -50.27 1.89
CA SER A 56 -33.04 -48.99 2.52
C SER A 56 -31.62 -48.97 3.09
N PHE A 57 -31.20 -50.04 3.78
CA PHE A 57 -29.83 -50.17 4.29
C PHE A 57 -28.80 -50.19 3.16
N GLY A 58 -29.10 -50.84 2.03
CA GLY A 58 -28.26 -50.80 0.84
C GLY A 58 -28.04 -49.38 0.30
N LYS A 59 -29.12 -48.58 0.24
CA LYS A 59 -29.03 -47.16 -0.18
C LYS A 59 -28.18 -46.33 0.79
N ILE A 60 -28.41 -46.48 2.09
CA ILE A 60 -27.64 -45.76 3.12
C ILE A 60 -26.15 -46.14 3.07
N ALA A 61 -25.84 -47.43 2.88
CA ALA A 61 -24.46 -47.89 2.75
C ALA A 61 -23.77 -47.30 1.51
N PHE A 62 -24.48 -47.27 0.37
CA PHE A 62 -23.97 -46.65 -0.86
C PHE A 62 -23.69 -45.15 -0.69
N GLU A 63 -24.61 -44.41 -0.06
CA GLU A 63 -24.42 -42.99 0.22
C GLU A 63 -23.25 -42.75 1.18
N ARG A 64 -23.13 -43.56 2.24
CA ARG A 64 -21.99 -43.51 3.16
C ARG A 64 -20.67 -43.67 2.40
N ASP A 65 -20.56 -44.67 1.53
CA ASP A 65 -19.32 -44.93 0.80
C ASP A 65 -19.00 -43.79 -0.16
N LYS A 66 -20.01 -43.22 -0.83
CA LYS A 66 -19.85 -42.01 -1.64
C LYS A 66 -19.32 -40.83 -0.82
N PHE A 67 -19.81 -40.62 0.39
CA PHE A 67 -19.31 -39.56 1.28
C PHE A 67 -17.88 -39.84 1.76
N LEU A 68 -17.50 -41.10 2.00
CA LEU A 68 -16.14 -41.46 2.37
C LEU A 68 -15.14 -41.17 1.24
N TYR A 69 -15.50 -41.45 -0.01
CA TYR A 69 -14.68 -41.08 -1.17
C TYR A 69 -14.54 -39.56 -1.29
N ALA A 70 -15.65 -38.81 -1.19
CA ALA A 70 -15.59 -37.35 -1.24
C ALA A 70 -14.74 -36.74 -0.10
N LEU A 71 -14.75 -37.36 1.09
CA LEU A 71 -13.91 -36.95 2.21
C LEU A 71 -12.42 -37.22 1.94
N ALA A 72 -12.09 -38.35 1.30
CA ALA A 72 -10.72 -38.67 0.91
C ALA A 72 -10.18 -37.66 -0.13
N ASP A 73 -10.96 -37.37 -1.16
CA ASP A 73 -10.61 -36.40 -2.21
C ASP A 73 -10.42 -34.98 -1.63
N LEU A 74 -11.27 -34.60 -0.68
CA LEU A 74 -11.16 -33.32 0.02
C LEU A 74 -9.88 -33.27 0.86
N ASN A 75 -9.55 -34.35 1.58
CA ASN A 75 -8.32 -34.42 2.36
C ASN A 75 -7.07 -34.30 1.48
N GLU A 76 -7.04 -34.99 0.33
CA GLU A 76 -5.94 -34.87 -0.65
C GLU A 76 -5.81 -33.43 -1.15
N SER A 77 -6.93 -32.81 -1.54
CA SER A 77 -6.95 -31.41 -1.99
C SER A 77 -6.47 -30.44 -0.90
N THR A 78 -6.83 -30.67 0.37
CA THR A 78 -6.35 -29.85 1.49
C THR A 78 -4.86 -30.02 1.75
N ALA A 79 -4.32 -31.24 1.59
CA ALA A 79 -2.88 -31.50 1.71
C ALA A 79 -2.10 -30.78 0.61
N ASP A 80 -2.59 -30.83 -0.64
CA ASP A 80 -1.99 -30.13 -1.78
C ASP A 80 -1.97 -28.62 -1.59
N LEU A 81 -3.09 -28.03 -1.15
CA LEU A 81 -3.18 -26.61 -0.85
C LEU A 81 -2.23 -26.20 0.28
N SER A 82 -2.08 -27.05 1.32
CA SER A 82 -1.12 -26.82 2.40
C SER A 82 0.33 -26.81 1.86
N ALA A 83 0.68 -27.78 1.01
CA ALA A 83 2.00 -27.85 0.39
C ALA A 83 2.28 -26.64 -0.52
N GLN A 84 1.27 -26.15 -1.26
CA GLN A 84 1.39 -24.92 -2.06
C GLN A 84 1.59 -23.69 -1.19
N LYS A 85 0.83 -23.57 -0.09
CA LYS A 85 0.98 -22.48 0.89
C LYS A 85 2.39 -22.44 1.45
N GLU A 86 2.95 -23.59 1.85
CA GLU A 86 4.32 -23.67 2.37
C GLU A 86 5.38 -23.27 1.34
N LYS A 87 5.24 -23.71 0.08
CA LYS A 87 6.12 -23.29 -1.02
C LYS A 87 6.10 -21.77 -1.22
N ILE A 88 4.91 -21.18 -1.25
CA ILE A 88 4.73 -19.73 -1.40
C ILE A 88 5.35 -18.99 -0.22
N LEU A 89 5.11 -19.44 1.02
CA LEU A 89 5.70 -18.85 2.22
C LEU A 89 7.24 -18.91 2.20
N LYS A 90 7.83 -20.01 1.72
CA LYS A 90 9.29 -20.13 1.57
C LYS A 90 9.84 -19.11 0.58
N VAL A 91 9.22 -18.98 -0.59
CA VAL A 91 9.63 -18.00 -1.61
C VAL A 91 9.52 -16.56 -1.08
N PHE A 92 8.46 -16.23 -0.34
CA PHE A 92 8.33 -14.91 0.26
C PHE A 92 9.39 -14.64 1.34
N LYS A 93 9.72 -15.62 2.18
CA LYS A 93 10.80 -15.48 3.18
C LYS A 93 12.16 -15.24 2.51
N GLU A 94 12.47 -15.97 1.45
CA GLU A 94 13.71 -15.79 0.67
C GLU A 94 13.76 -14.40 0.02
N LYS A 95 12.68 -13.95 -0.62
CA LYS A 95 12.58 -12.60 -1.21
C LYS A 95 12.72 -11.50 -0.16
N LEU A 96 12.07 -11.63 0.99
CA LEU A 96 12.19 -10.67 2.08
C LEU A 96 13.63 -10.59 2.60
N SER A 97 14.30 -11.74 2.78
CA SER A 97 15.71 -11.76 3.18
C SER A 97 16.62 -11.11 2.13
N SER A 98 16.37 -11.32 0.84
CA SER A 98 17.12 -10.65 -0.24
C SER A 98 16.94 -9.15 -0.21
N VAL A 99 15.69 -8.67 -0.19
CA VAL A 99 15.39 -7.23 -0.15
C VAL A 99 15.96 -6.56 1.10
N GLN A 100 15.96 -7.26 2.24
CA GLN A 100 16.59 -6.76 3.47
C GLN A 100 18.11 -6.59 3.32
N LYS A 101 18.79 -7.53 2.64
CA LYS A 101 20.23 -7.41 2.33
C LYS A 101 20.51 -6.27 1.36
N ASP A 102 19.69 -6.14 0.32
CA ASP A 102 19.83 -5.05 -0.67
C ASP A 102 19.63 -3.68 -0.01
N LEU A 103 18.65 -3.56 0.88
CA LEU A 103 18.40 -2.36 1.67
C LEU A 103 19.60 -2.03 2.56
N GLN A 104 20.17 -3.03 3.24
CA GLN A 104 21.34 -2.83 4.09
C GLN A 104 22.55 -2.36 3.27
N SER A 105 22.82 -2.99 2.12
CA SER A 105 23.89 -2.57 1.21
C SER A 105 23.71 -1.14 0.73
N ALA A 106 22.49 -0.75 0.35
CA ALA A 106 22.18 0.61 -0.09
C ALA A 106 22.36 1.66 1.04
N VAL A 107 22.07 1.28 2.29
CA VAL A 107 22.31 2.13 3.47
C VAL A 107 23.81 2.34 3.69
N GLU A 108 24.60 1.27 3.63
CA GLU A 108 26.07 1.33 3.75
C GLU A 108 26.70 2.18 2.64
N GLU A 109 26.24 2.02 1.39
CA GLU A 109 26.68 2.85 0.26
C GLU A 109 26.35 4.34 0.46
N ARG A 110 25.12 4.65 0.89
CA ARG A 110 24.69 6.01 1.20
C ARG A 110 25.57 6.65 2.29
N GLU A 111 25.88 5.92 3.35
CA GLU A 111 26.76 6.39 4.42
C GLU A 111 28.18 6.65 3.92
N SER A 112 28.72 5.76 3.07
CA SER A 112 30.03 5.94 2.45
C SER A 112 30.09 7.19 1.55
N LEU A 113 29.03 7.47 0.78
CA LEU A 113 28.93 8.66 -0.06
C LEU A 113 28.78 9.93 0.78
N ASN A 114 28.03 9.87 1.88
CA ASN A 114 27.88 10.99 2.80
C ASN A 114 29.24 11.38 3.41
N LEU A 115 30.04 10.41 3.82
CA LEU A 115 31.40 10.66 4.29
C LEU A 115 32.26 11.35 3.23
N LYS A 116 32.24 10.86 1.98
CA LYS A 116 32.96 11.51 0.86
C LYS A 116 32.49 12.94 0.60
N LEU A 117 31.18 13.19 0.70
CA LEU A 117 30.61 14.54 0.55
C LEU A 117 31.13 15.48 1.63
N THR A 118 31.13 15.05 2.89
CA THR A 118 31.68 15.86 4.00
C THR A 118 33.17 16.14 3.84
N GLU A 119 33.94 15.19 3.30
CA GLU A 119 35.37 15.39 3.01
C GLU A 119 35.59 16.42 1.89
N LEU A 120 34.80 16.35 0.82
CA LEU A 120 34.85 17.32 -0.29
C LEU A 120 34.41 18.72 0.15
N ASP A 121 33.38 18.82 0.98
CA ASP A 121 32.94 20.11 1.53
C ASP A 121 34.05 20.76 2.37
N LYS A 122 34.74 19.97 3.21
CA LYS A 122 35.91 20.45 3.95
C LYS A 122 37.01 20.98 3.03
N LYS A 123 37.37 20.22 1.97
CA LYS A 123 38.36 20.65 0.97
C LYS A 123 37.95 21.94 0.25
N TYR A 124 36.67 22.09 -0.05
CA TYR A 124 36.13 23.31 -0.67
C TYR A 124 36.23 24.52 0.27
N GLN A 125 35.89 24.36 1.55
CA GLN A 125 36.06 25.41 2.56
C GLN A 125 37.53 25.82 2.73
N ASP A 126 38.45 24.85 2.76
CA ASP A 126 39.89 25.11 2.83
C ASP A 126 40.37 25.93 1.62
N LEU A 127 39.95 25.55 0.41
CA LEU A 127 40.28 26.26 -0.84
C LEU A 127 39.69 27.69 -0.88
N LEU A 128 38.45 27.88 -0.40
CA LEU A 128 37.85 29.20 -0.27
C LEU A 128 38.66 30.10 0.66
N GLU A 129 39.16 29.54 1.76
CA GLU A 129 39.97 30.29 2.72
C GLU A 129 41.35 30.65 2.14
N GLU A 130 41.98 29.75 1.38
CA GLU A 130 43.19 30.06 0.61
C GLU A 130 42.95 31.16 -0.42
N PHE A 131 41.83 31.11 -1.14
CA PHE A 131 41.47 32.12 -2.13
C PHE A 131 41.23 33.49 -1.48
N ARG A 132 40.59 33.55 -0.30
CA ARG A 132 40.44 34.80 0.48
C ARG A 132 41.81 35.37 0.86
N LYS A 133 42.71 34.53 1.39
CA LYS A 133 44.09 34.94 1.73
C LYS A 133 44.85 35.44 0.51
N PHE A 134 44.70 34.78 -0.64
CA PHE A 134 45.33 35.19 -1.89
C PHE A 134 44.81 36.53 -2.41
N ARG A 135 43.48 36.74 -2.42
CA ARG A 135 42.87 38.03 -2.76
C ARG A 135 43.36 39.15 -1.85
N GLN A 136 43.46 38.89 -0.54
CA GLN A 136 43.99 39.87 0.40
C GLN A 136 45.45 40.23 0.08
N LYS A 137 46.30 39.24 -0.23
CA LYS A 137 47.69 39.48 -0.67
C LYS A 137 47.78 40.31 -1.95
N ILE A 138 46.92 40.02 -2.94
CA ILE A 138 46.85 40.81 -4.19
C ILE A 138 46.43 42.25 -3.87
N LYS A 139 45.37 42.44 -3.07
CA LYS A 139 44.87 43.77 -2.70
C LYS A 139 45.96 44.61 -2.02
N ILE A 140 46.72 44.01 -1.10
CA ILE A 140 47.84 44.69 -0.43
C ILE A 140 48.93 45.09 -1.44
N ARG A 141 49.32 44.21 -2.36
CA ARG A 141 50.33 44.52 -3.39
C ARG A 141 49.86 45.60 -4.36
N TYR A 142 48.62 45.51 -4.82
CA TYR A 142 48.05 46.47 -5.77
C TYR A 142 47.92 47.87 -5.14
N THR A 143 47.41 47.95 -3.91
CA THR A 143 47.36 49.22 -3.17
C THR A 143 48.74 49.80 -2.86
N ALA A 144 49.76 48.96 -2.64
CA ALA A 144 51.13 49.43 -2.47
C ALA A 144 51.74 49.99 -3.76
N LEU A 145 51.47 49.36 -4.92
CA LEU A 145 51.91 49.84 -6.23
C LEU A 145 51.19 51.13 -6.63
N SER A 146 49.85 51.15 -6.55
CA SER A 146 49.01 52.31 -6.92
C SER A 146 49.33 53.58 -6.10
N LYS A 147 49.80 53.44 -4.85
CA LYS A 147 50.27 54.59 -4.04
C LYS A 147 51.51 55.29 -4.61
N ASN A 148 52.35 54.57 -5.35
CA ASN A 148 53.60 55.08 -5.92
C ASN A 148 53.50 55.31 -7.43
N GLU A 149 52.36 55.01 -8.05
CA GLU A 149 52.12 55.27 -9.47
C GLU A 149 51.72 56.73 -9.69
N GLU A 150 52.43 57.39 -10.61
CA GLU A 150 52.11 58.74 -11.06
C GLU A 150 50.87 58.68 -11.96
N LYS A 151 49.74 59.21 -11.49
CA LYS A 151 48.46 59.21 -12.21
C LYS A 151 48.21 60.56 -12.87
N PHE A 152 47.47 60.58 -13.97
CA PHE A 152 47.07 61.83 -14.63
C PHE A 152 45.61 62.18 -14.32
N CYS A 153 45.39 63.42 -13.88
CA CYS A 153 44.06 63.89 -13.54
C CYS A 153 43.20 64.10 -14.81
N LYS A 154 42.02 63.50 -14.88
CA LYS A 154 41.10 63.67 -16.03
C LYS A 154 40.70 65.14 -16.26
N ASN A 155 40.64 65.93 -15.20
CA ASN A 155 40.09 67.28 -15.26
C ASN A 155 41.15 68.37 -15.50
N CYS A 156 42.30 68.31 -14.82
CA CYS A 156 43.37 69.31 -14.97
C CYS A 156 44.61 68.78 -15.72
N GLN A 157 44.62 67.50 -16.12
CA GLN A 157 45.70 66.83 -16.88
C GLN A 157 47.09 66.86 -16.23
N LYS A 158 47.21 67.33 -14.98
CA LYS A 158 48.45 67.27 -14.22
C LYS A 158 48.69 65.85 -13.69
N SER A 159 49.95 65.45 -13.65
CA SER A 159 50.33 64.28 -12.90
C SER A 159 50.21 64.54 -11.39
N PHE A 160 49.83 63.51 -10.65
CA PHE A 160 49.71 63.54 -9.21
C PHE A 160 49.98 62.16 -8.63
N TYR A 161 50.54 62.12 -7.43
CA TYR A 161 50.59 60.90 -6.62
C TYR A 161 49.37 60.85 -5.70
N GLU A 162 48.81 59.67 -5.48
CA GLU A 162 47.63 59.51 -4.62
C GLU A 162 47.93 59.93 -3.16
N SER A 163 49.19 59.78 -2.72
CA SER A 163 49.69 60.27 -1.43
C SER A 163 49.59 61.80 -1.27
N GLU A 164 49.57 62.54 -2.37
CA GLU A 164 49.53 64.01 -2.42
C GLU A 164 48.17 64.54 -2.90
N ASN A 165 47.18 63.65 -3.10
CA ASN A 165 45.86 63.97 -3.64
C ASN A 165 44.86 64.45 -2.56
N PHE A 166 45.06 65.68 -2.09
CA PHE A 166 44.16 66.32 -1.12
C PHE A 166 42.90 66.91 -1.79
N ASN A 167 41.88 67.21 -0.97
CA ASN A 167 40.63 67.83 -1.44
C ASN A 167 40.83 69.14 -2.21
N TRP A 168 42.01 69.77 -2.08
CA TRP A 168 42.35 71.02 -2.75
C TRP A 168 43.37 70.89 -3.89
N SER A 169 43.80 69.68 -4.25
CA SER A 169 44.92 69.46 -5.19
C SER A 169 44.53 69.75 -6.65
N CYS A 170 43.31 69.37 -7.06
CA CYS A 170 42.81 69.66 -8.41
C CYS A 170 42.05 70.99 -8.42
N LYS A 171 42.51 71.94 -9.25
CA LYS A 171 41.90 73.24 -9.45
C LYS A 171 41.43 73.36 -10.89
N ILE A 172 40.12 73.46 -11.09
CA ILE A 172 39.48 73.55 -12.40
C ILE A 172 38.55 74.75 -12.39
N HIS A 173 38.42 75.44 -13.52
CA HIS A 173 37.39 76.45 -13.69
C HIS A 173 36.23 75.88 -14.51
N SER A 174 35.00 76.18 -14.11
CA SER A 174 33.78 75.74 -14.81
C SER A 174 33.52 76.49 -16.12
N SER A 175 34.17 77.62 -16.35
CA SER A 175 33.94 78.46 -17.53
C SER A 175 34.67 77.90 -18.76
N LYS A 176 33.90 77.46 -19.77
CA LYS A 176 34.40 77.17 -21.12
C LYS A 176 34.87 78.48 -21.78
N LEU A 177 36.13 78.48 -22.19
CA LEU A 177 36.87 79.52 -22.90
C LEU A 177 36.05 80.22 -24.01
N SER A 178 36.11 81.55 -24.07
CA SER A 178 36.45 82.22 -25.33
C SER A 178 37.92 82.60 -25.18
N GLY A 179 38.73 82.29 -26.20
CA GLY A 179 40.18 82.28 -26.17
C GLY A 179 40.79 83.55 -25.57
N ASP A 180 41.52 83.39 -24.46
CA ASP A 180 42.86 83.95 -24.25
C ASP A 180 43.33 83.66 -22.81
N ILE A 181 44.38 82.85 -22.74
CA ILE A 181 45.35 82.74 -21.64
C ILE A 181 44.89 81.98 -20.38
N PHE A 182 45.74 81.03 -20.00
CA PHE A 182 45.46 79.89 -19.14
C PHE A 182 46.36 79.93 -17.88
N TRP A 183 45.89 79.34 -16.76
CA TRP A 183 46.61 78.87 -15.55
C TRP A 183 46.42 79.61 -14.20
N CYS A 184 45.26 79.33 -13.60
CA CYS A 184 44.92 79.37 -12.17
C CYS A 184 44.37 80.68 -11.56
N CYS A 185 43.86 81.57 -12.42
CA CYS A 185 43.24 82.87 -12.14
C CYS A 185 44.23 83.90 -11.56
N GLY A 186 44.68 84.85 -12.40
CA GLY A 186 45.54 85.98 -12.03
C GLY A 186 44.85 87.01 -11.11
N LYS A 187 44.09 86.55 -10.09
CA LYS A 187 43.45 87.36 -9.06
C LYS A 187 44.06 87.01 -7.69
N LEU A 188 44.39 88.04 -6.93
CA LEU A 188 44.86 87.93 -5.54
C LEU A 188 43.68 87.55 -4.63
N GLY A 189 43.44 86.26 -4.41
CA GLY A 189 42.49 85.80 -3.39
C GLY A 189 42.10 84.32 -3.52
N LYS A 190 42.11 83.57 -2.41
CA LYS A 190 41.74 82.14 -2.36
C LYS A 190 40.28 81.86 -2.76
N ASP A 191 39.42 82.87 -2.78
CA ASP A 191 37.96 82.75 -2.91
C ASP A 191 37.40 83.34 -4.22
N ALA A 192 38.18 83.34 -5.30
CA ALA A 192 37.71 83.86 -6.57
C ALA A 192 36.50 83.05 -7.09
N PRO A 193 35.36 83.71 -7.40
CA PRO A 193 34.14 83.03 -7.83
C PRO A 193 34.39 82.30 -9.16
N GLY A 194 34.36 80.97 -9.12
CA GLY A 194 34.51 80.10 -10.30
C GLY A 194 35.62 79.06 -10.23
N CYS A 195 36.49 79.05 -9.20
CA CYS A 195 37.40 77.94 -8.95
C CYS A 195 36.66 76.77 -8.30
N ILE A 196 36.54 75.65 -9.01
CA ILE A 196 36.16 74.37 -8.41
C ILE A 196 37.43 73.70 -7.95
N VAL A 197 37.53 73.50 -6.64
CA VAL A 197 38.64 72.77 -6.04
C VAL A 197 38.14 71.40 -5.61
N SER A 198 38.82 70.35 -6.06
CA SER A 198 38.48 68.96 -5.75
C SER A 198 39.73 68.12 -5.61
N LYS A 199 39.58 66.86 -5.21
CA LYS A 199 40.61 65.85 -5.45
C LYS A 199 40.81 65.65 -6.95
N HIS A 200 42.03 65.29 -7.35
CA HIS A 200 42.28 64.76 -8.69
C HIS A 200 41.51 63.45 -8.86
N GLN A 201 40.87 63.30 -10.02
CA GLN A 201 40.20 62.06 -10.43
C GLN A 201 41.06 61.35 -11.48
N ALA A 202 41.47 60.12 -11.18
CA ALA A 202 42.20 59.26 -12.11
C ALA A 202 41.28 58.82 -13.27
N LYS A 203 41.84 58.68 -14.47
CA LYS A 203 41.07 58.38 -15.69
C LYS A 203 40.59 56.92 -15.77
N GLU A 204 41.14 55.99 -14.98
CA GLU A 204 41.01 54.54 -15.23
C GLU A 204 40.44 53.67 -14.09
N GLU A 205 40.29 54.16 -12.84
CA GLU A 205 40.03 53.26 -11.69
C GLU A 205 38.57 52.90 -11.38
N ASN A 206 37.56 53.55 -11.98
CA ASN A 206 36.15 53.32 -11.59
C ASN A 206 35.49 52.05 -12.17
N ASN A 207 36.13 51.31 -13.09
CA ASN A 207 35.45 50.20 -13.78
C ASN A 207 35.62 48.82 -13.12
N LEU A 208 36.56 48.62 -12.19
CA LEU A 208 36.85 47.28 -11.66
C LEU A 208 36.15 46.95 -10.33
N GLU A 209 35.74 47.94 -9.54
CA GLU A 209 35.10 47.70 -8.24
C GLU A 209 33.59 47.38 -8.34
N GLU A 210 32.89 47.91 -9.35
CA GLU A 210 31.44 47.67 -9.53
C GLU A 210 31.10 46.29 -10.13
N GLU A 211 32.02 45.65 -10.86
CA GLU A 211 31.76 44.33 -11.46
C GLU A 211 31.81 43.16 -10.46
N CYS A 212 32.49 43.33 -9.31
CA CYS A 212 32.69 42.26 -8.34
C CYS A 212 31.57 42.14 -7.28
N GLN A 213 30.69 43.13 -7.14
CA GLN A 213 29.56 43.08 -6.20
C GLN A 213 28.25 42.57 -6.83
N ASN A 214 28.11 42.66 -8.16
CA ASN A 214 26.91 42.19 -8.88
C ASN A 214 26.92 40.69 -9.23
N SER A 215 28.02 39.98 -8.97
CA SER A 215 28.14 38.54 -9.18
C SER A 215 27.74 37.70 -7.95
N SER A 216 27.29 38.35 -6.87
CA SER A 216 26.63 37.70 -5.73
C SER A 216 25.23 37.24 -6.13
N ILE A 217 25.16 36.10 -6.83
CA ILE A 217 24.13 35.04 -6.75
C ILE A 217 22.75 35.50 -6.22
N ASN A 218 22.15 36.50 -6.86
CA ASN A 218 20.69 36.61 -6.88
C ASN A 218 20.25 35.54 -7.86
N GLN A 219 20.18 34.28 -7.40
CA GLN A 219 19.47 33.23 -8.11
C GLN A 219 18.04 33.74 -8.32
N LYS A 220 17.79 34.31 -9.50
CA LYS A 220 16.48 34.83 -9.87
C LYS A 220 15.55 33.62 -9.94
N PHE A 221 14.80 33.40 -8.87
CA PHE A 221 13.73 32.42 -8.85
C PHE A 221 12.71 32.79 -9.92
N CYS A 222 12.22 31.81 -10.64
CA CYS A 222 11.13 32.01 -11.57
C CYS A 222 9.90 32.53 -10.81
N THR A 223 9.32 33.67 -11.21
CA THR A 223 8.12 34.21 -10.54
C THR A 223 6.90 33.29 -10.69
N SER A 224 6.86 32.43 -11.72
CA SER A 224 5.72 31.56 -12.03
C SER A 224 5.75 30.24 -11.25
N CYS A 225 6.92 29.61 -11.07
CA CYS A 225 7.02 28.30 -10.36
C CYS A 225 7.97 28.29 -9.15
N LYS A 226 8.67 29.40 -8.88
CA LYS A 226 9.67 29.56 -7.80
C LYS A 226 10.86 28.60 -7.86
N GLU A 227 11.08 27.92 -8.98
CA GLU A 227 12.29 27.12 -9.21
C GLU A 227 13.42 28.00 -9.76
N THR A 228 14.66 27.59 -9.49
CA THR A 228 15.87 28.24 -10.01
C THR A 228 16.24 27.68 -11.39
N GLY A 229 17.01 28.43 -12.17
CA GLY A 229 17.55 27.96 -13.45
C GLY A 229 16.75 28.33 -14.71
N HIS A 230 15.66 29.09 -14.59
CA HIS A 230 14.96 29.66 -15.75
C HIS A 230 14.28 30.99 -15.42
N SER A 231 14.04 31.83 -16.45
CA SER A 231 13.28 33.07 -16.31
C SER A 231 11.76 32.80 -16.35
N SER A 232 10.95 33.72 -15.82
CA SER A 232 9.49 33.63 -15.87
C SER A 232 8.96 33.47 -17.29
N LEU A 233 9.57 34.17 -18.26
CA LEU A 233 9.25 34.08 -19.68
C LEU A 233 9.54 32.69 -20.29
N MET A 234 10.44 31.92 -19.69
CA MET A 234 10.83 30.58 -20.14
C MET A 234 10.30 29.45 -19.24
N CYS A 235 9.41 29.75 -18.29
CA CYS A 235 8.88 28.76 -17.37
C CYS A 235 7.99 27.73 -18.07
N ILE A 236 8.36 26.45 -17.94
CA ILE A 236 7.60 25.32 -18.50
C ILE A 236 6.23 25.20 -17.81
N LYS A 237 6.13 25.62 -16.55
CA LYS A 237 4.91 25.58 -15.74
C LYS A 237 4.03 26.82 -15.87
N ASP A 238 4.40 27.82 -16.69
CA ASP A 238 3.58 29.03 -16.87
C ASP A 238 2.28 28.70 -17.64
N PRO A 239 1.09 28.97 -17.07
CA PRO A 239 -0.19 28.70 -17.72
C PRO A 239 -0.55 29.72 -18.82
N ASN A 240 0.19 30.82 -18.95
CA ASN A 240 -0.09 31.86 -19.95
C ASN A 240 0.55 31.54 -21.31
N LEU A 241 -0.04 32.07 -22.37
CA LEU A 241 0.45 31.96 -23.74
C LEU A 241 1.65 32.90 -23.95
N ARG A 242 2.78 32.39 -24.45
CA ARG A 242 3.94 33.21 -24.76
C ARG A 242 3.75 33.99 -26.07
N SER A 243 4.10 35.28 -26.05
CA SER A 243 3.89 36.20 -27.19
C SER A 243 4.78 35.92 -28.40
N ASN A 244 5.90 35.22 -28.23
CA ASN A 244 6.94 35.00 -29.25
C ASN A 244 7.16 33.51 -29.60
N CYS A 245 6.15 32.66 -29.46
CA CYS A 245 6.26 31.23 -29.77
C CYS A 245 5.23 30.80 -30.84
N ASP A 246 5.55 29.71 -31.56
CA ASP A 246 4.60 29.10 -32.49
C ASP A 246 3.35 28.61 -31.74
N VAL A 247 2.18 29.01 -32.25
CA VAL A 247 0.87 28.76 -31.65
C VAL A 247 0.60 27.26 -31.51
N ILE A 248 1.10 26.45 -32.45
CA ILE A 248 0.86 25.00 -32.47
C ILE A 248 1.65 24.31 -31.34
N GLU A 249 2.94 24.61 -31.20
CA GLU A 249 3.79 24.08 -30.14
C GLU A 249 3.32 24.53 -28.76
N GLU A 250 2.94 25.80 -28.63
CA GLU A 250 2.49 26.37 -27.36
C GLU A 250 1.15 25.75 -26.90
N LYS A 251 0.24 25.46 -27.84
CA LYS A 251 -1.01 24.75 -27.54
C LYS A 251 -0.74 23.31 -27.07
N LYS A 252 0.32 22.66 -27.56
CA LYS A 252 0.74 21.33 -27.11
C LYS A 252 1.30 21.40 -25.68
N ARG A 253 2.19 22.36 -25.40
CA ARG A 253 2.73 22.61 -24.05
C ARG A 253 1.61 22.82 -23.01
N LEU A 254 0.63 23.68 -23.32
CA LEU A 254 -0.50 23.94 -22.42
C LEU A 254 -1.38 22.70 -22.17
N LYS A 255 -1.53 21.82 -23.16
CA LYS A 255 -2.25 20.53 -22.98
C LYS A 255 -1.50 19.61 -22.02
N GLU A 256 -0.18 19.53 -22.14
CA GLU A 256 0.66 18.69 -21.26
C GLU A 256 0.64 19.18 -19.82
N ILE A 257 0.70 20.49 -19.59
CA ILE A 257 0.56 21.09 -18.24
C ILE A 257 -0.80 20.73 -17.64
N LYS A 258 -1.89 20.88 -18.41
CA LYS A 258 -3.24 20.50 -17.94
C LYS A 258 -3.35 19.00 -17.62
N LEU A 259 -2.73 18.14 -18.42
CA LEU A 259 -2.72 16.70 -18.18
C LEU A 259 -1.93 16.36 -16.91
N ASN A 260 -0.75 16.94 -16.74
CA ASN A 260 0.08 16.73 -15.56
C ASN A 260 -0.59 17.27 -14.28
N ASN A 261 -1.25 18.41 -14.33
CA ASN A 261 -2.03 18.93 -13.21
C ASN A 261 -3.21 18.02 -12.85
N LYS A 262 -3.91 17.45 -13.85
CA LYS A 262 -4.96 16.44 -13.61
C LYS A 262 -4.41 15.17 -12.97
N LYS A 263 -3.25 14.67 -13.42
CA LYS A 263 -2.58 13.51 -12.83
C LYS A 263 -2.11 13.79 -11.39
N ALA A 264 -1.53 14.96 -11.14
CA ALA A 264 -1.11 15.38 -9.80
C ALA A 264 -2.32 15.51 -8.85
N LEU A 265 -3.45 16.04 -9.31
CA LEU A 265 -4.69 16.10 -8.52
C LEU A 265 -5.30 14.72 -8.27
N ALA A 266 -5.26 13.81 -9.25
CA ALA A 266 -5.72 12.43 -9.07
C ALA A 266 -4.86 11.68 -8.04
N ASN A 267 -3.53 11.84 -8.11
CA ASN A 267 -2.59 11.25 -7.16
C ASN A 267 -2.67 11.89 -5.76
N GLY A 268 -2.93 13.21 -5.71
CA GLY A 268 -3.20 13.91 -4.46
C GLY A 268 -4.51 13.47 -3.82
N ARG A 269 -5.55 13.16 -4.61
CA ARG A 269 -6.81 12.58 -4.10
C ARG A 269 -6.65 11.16 -3.59
N THR A 270 -5.81 10.31 -4.19
CA THR A 270 -5.53 8.98 -3.63
C THR A 270 -4.70 9.05 -2.36
N LEU A 271 -3.75 10.00 -2.25
CA LEU A 271 -3.00 10.21 -1.01
C LEU A 271 -3.88 10.84 0.10
N ALA A 272 -4.73 11.79 -0.25
CA ALA A 272 -5.73 12.40 0.64
C ALA A 272 -6.83 11.41 1.05
N SER A 273 -7.25 10.49 0.17
CA SER A 273 -8.19 9.42 0.56
C SER A 273 -7.51 8.39 1.45
N PHE A 274 -6.22 8.11 1.27
CA PHE A 274 -5.46 7.22 2.16
C PHE A 274 -5.22 7.85 3.54
N SER A 275 -4.99 9.16 3.60
CA SER A 275 -4.79 9.88 4.87
C SER A 275 -6.10 10.25 5.56
N ALA A 276 -7.18 10.57 4.83
CA ALA A 276 -8.52 10.73 5.39
C ALA A 276 -9.09 9.39 5.91
N SER A 277 -8.70 8.25 5.30
CA SER A 277 -9.01 6.91 5.84
C SER A 277 -8.34 6.62 7.20
N PHE A 278 -7.34 7.42 7.59
CA PHE A 278 -6.63 7.27 8.87
C PHE A 278 -7.03 8.33 9.92
N VAL A 279 -7.74 9.39 9.54
CA VAL A 279 -8.00 10.56 10.42
C VAL A 279 -9.49 10.87 10.60
N GLU A 280 -10.39 10.47 9.70
CA GLU A 280 -11.84 10.75 9.80
C GLU A 280 -12.72 9.52 10.11
N LYS A 281 -12.24 8.62 10.96
CA LYS A 281 -13.14 7.72 11.72
C LYS A 281 -12.90 7.85 13.21
N SER A 282 -13.25 9.02 13.73
CA SER A 282 -13.56 9.25 15.13
C SER A 282 -15.07 9.17 15.40
N ASP A 283 -15.79 8.27 14.71
CA ASP A 283 -17.08 7.75 15.17
C ASP A 283 -16.79 6.51 16.03
N PHE A 284 -16.13 6.78 17.16
CA PHE A 284 -15.69 5.84 18.17
C PHE A 284 -16.85 5.58 19.17
N ASP A 285 -18.04 5.23 18.68
CA ASP A 285 -19.15 4.89 19.58
C ASP A 285 -20.14 3.83 19.06
N ASP A 286 -19.88 3.17 17.91
CA ASP A 286 -20.77 2.09 17.43
C ASP A 286 -20.05 0.90 16.74
N PHE A 287 -18.77 0.68 17.06
CA PHE A 287 -18.17 -0.63 16.85
C PHE A 287 -18.48 -1.49 18.08
N SER A 288 -19.58 -2.23 18.01
CA SER A 288 -19.88 -3.30 18.96
C SER A 288 -18.66 -4.22 19.11
N GLU A 289 -18.35 -4.59 20.35
CA GLU A 289 -17.22 -5.46 20.72
C GLU A 289 -17.22 -6.84 20.01
N GLU A 290 -18.29 -7.19 19.29
CA GLU A 290 -18.50 -8.49 18.66
C GLU A 290 -17.48 -8.84 17.55
N ASN A 291 -16.88 -7.85 16.87
CA ASN A 291 -15.92 -8.12 15.78
C ASN A 291 -14.48 -8.39 16.24
N PHE A 292 -14.16 -8.16 17.51
CA PHE A 292 -12.86 -8.51 18.08
C PHE A 292 -12.90 -9.78 18.94
N ASP A 293 -14.07 -10.37 19.13
CA ASP A 293 -14.20 -11.63 19.85
C ASP A 293 -13.52 -12.78 19.12
N GLU A 294 -13.52 -12.83 17.78
CA GLU A 294 -12.77 -13.85 17.02
C GLU A 294 -11.24 -13.73 17.22
N LEU A 295 -10.70 -12.51 17.29
CA LEU A 295 -9.27 -12.28 17.52
C LEU A 295 -8.87 -12.53 18.98
N LYS A 296 -9.74 -12.21 19.96
CA LYS A 296 -9.57 -12.60 21.36
C LYS A 296 -9.68 -14.13 21.53
N GLN A 297 -10.56 -14.78 20.78
CA GLN A 297 -10.74 -16.23 20.80
C GLN A 297 -9.51 -16.94 20.23
N MET A 298 -8.95 -16.48 19.10
CA MET A 298 -7.67 -17.03 18.59
C MET A 298 -6.48 -16.83 19.54
N ARG A 299 -6.45 -15.71 20.28
CA ARG A 299 -5.41 -15.45 21.29
C ARG A 299 -5.58 -16.37 22.50
N ASN A 300 -6.80 -16.59 22.96
CA ASN A 300 -7.10 -17.49 24.07
C ASN A 300 -6.87 -18.96 23.67
N ASP A 301 -7.21 -19.35 22.44
CA ASP A 301 -6.94 -20.70 21.92
C ASP A 301 -5.43 -20.99 21.79
N SER A 302 -4.62 -19.97 21.49
CA SER A 302 -3.16 -20.09 21.51
C SER A 302 -2.58 -20.25 22.92
N ILE A 303 -3.17 -19.58 23.92
CA ILE A 303 -2.75 -19.70 25.33
C ILE A 303 -3.16 -21.07 25.90
N VAL A 304 -4.36 -21.56 25.56
CA VAL A 304 -4.83 -22.88 25.98
C VAL A 304 -3.99 -24.01 25.36
N ALA A 305 -3.53 -23.85 24.11
CA ALA A 305 -2.63 -24.82 23.47
C ALA A 305 -1.24 -24.92 24.14
N GLU A 306 -0.75 -23.84 24.75
CA GLU A 306 0.50 -23.86 25.54
C GLU A 306 0.33 -24.54 26.91
N GLU A 307 -0.84 -24.44 27.54
CA GLU A 307 -1.11 -25.13 28.81
C GLU A 307 -1.33 -26.63 28.64
N PHE A 308 -1.94 -27.09 27.54
CA PHE A 308 -2.14 -28.52 27.27
C PHE A 308 -0.85 -29.28 26.88
N ASN A 309 0.22 -28.58 26.51
CA ASN A 309 1.52 -29.20 26.23
C ASN A 309 2.43 -29.32 27.46
N LYS A 310 1.99 -28.90 28.65
CA LYS A 310 2.64 -29.29 29.90
C LYS A 310 2.21 -30.71 30.28
N VAL A 311 2.96 -31.70 29.79
CA VAL A 311 2.90 -33.08 30.29
C VAL A 311 3.35 -33.05 31.76
N ILE A 312 2.38 -33.04 32.68
CA ILE A 312 2.62 -33.32 34.08
C ILE A 312 2.75 -34.84 34.19
N VAL A 313 3.97 -35.33 34.38
CA VAL A 313 4.23 -36.71 34.79
C VAL A 313 3.87 -36.78 36.28
N CYS A 314 2.66 -37.22 36.58
CA CYS A 314 2.28 -37.65 37.92
C CYS A 314 2.48 -39.17 38.01
N ASP A 315 3.48 -39.56 38.77
CA ASP A 315 3.55 -40.90 39.35
C ASP A 315 2.44 -41.07 40.40
N GLU A 316 1.99 -42.32 40.50
CA GLU A 316 1.27 -42.96 41.62
C GLU A 316 -0.24 -43.32 41.47
N VAL A 317 -0.42 -44.65 41.36
CA VAL A 317 -1.22 -45.56 42.21
C VAL A 317 -2.76 -45.60 42.06
N GLU A 318 -3.19 -46.79 41.62
CA GLU A 318 -4.45 -47.53 41.79
C GLU A 318 -5.61 -46.88 42.58
N SER A 319 -6.79 -46.79 41.96
CA SER A 319 -7.86 -47.83 42.10
C SER A 319 -9.20 -47.39 41.45
N PRO A 320 -10.12 -48.33 41.15
CA PRO A 320 -11.21 -48.14 40.19
C PRO A 320 -12.57 -47.91 40.85
N ASN A 321 -13.39 -46.99 40.31
CA ASN A 321 -14.82 -47.24 40.04
C ASN A 321 -15.64 -46.01 39.59
N ARG A 322 -16.62 -46.32 38.73
CA ARG A 322 -17.94 -45.66 38.47
C ARG A 322 -18.04 -44.49 37.49
N LEU A 323 -18.41 -44.86 36.26
CA LEU A 323 -19.67 -44.53 35.56
C LEU A 323 -20.40 -43.22 35.95
N SER A 324 -20.59 -42.33 34.97
CA SER A 324 -21.95 -42.06 34.45
C SER A 324 -21.93 -41.21 33.18
N PHE A 325 -22.77 -41.63 32.24
CA PHE A 325 -23.09 -40.97 30.97
C PHE A 325 -24.10 -39.83 31.19
N GLY A 326 -23.93 -38.74 30.44
CA GLY A 326 -24.95 -37.71 30.30
C GLY A 326 -24.56 -36.67 29.25
N ARG A 327 -24.85 -36.93 27.96
CA ARG A 327 -24.85 -35.89 26.93
C ARG A 327 -26.27 -35.56 26.51
N GLN A 328 -26.67 -34.33 26.78
CA GLN A 328 -27.91 -33.71 26.34
C GLN A 328 -27.80 -33.35 24.85
N SER A 329 -28.84 -33.68 24.08
CA SER A 329 -29.01 -33.30 22.69
C SER A 329 -29.59 -31.88 22.60
N ARG A 330 -28.93 -30.98 21.84
CA ARG A 330 -29.52 -29.70 21.38
C ARG A 330 -30.03 -29.85 19.93
N PRO A 331 -31.17 -29.23 19.55
CA PRO A 331 -31.63 -29.20 18.17
C PRO A 331 -30.96 -28.05 17.40
N ARG A 332 -30.42 -28.33 16.21
CA ARG A 332 -30.00 -27.31 15.24
C ARG A 332 -31.18 -26.90 14.37
N LYS A 333 -31.49 -25.60 14.39
CA LYS A 333 -32.34 -24.91 13.42
C LYS A 333 -31.50 -24.35 12.27
N ASN A 334 -32.12 -24.34 11.08
CA ASN A 334 -31.98 -23.37 9.99
C ASN A 334 -30.71 -23.48 9.13
N SER A 335 -30.84 -23.94 7.88
CA SER A 335 -31.32 -23.25 6.67
C SER A 335 -30.22 -22.43 6.00
N TYR A 336 -29.70 -22.94 4.88
CA TYR A 336 -29.01 -22.12 3.90
C TYR A 336 -29.56 -22.43 2.50
N GLN A 337 -30.09 -21.37 1.89
CA GLN A 337 -30.47 -21.28 0.49
C GLN A 337 -29.19 -21.29 -0.36
N ASN A 338 -29.13 -22.18 -1.35
CA ASN A 338 -28.10 -22.18 -2.37
C ASN A 338 -28.48 -21.15 -3.46
N HIS A 339 -27.67 -20.11 -3.60
CA HIS A 339 -27.56 -19.34 -4.85
C HIS A 339 -26.49 -20.01 -5.72
N ASN A 340 -26.93 -20.68 -6.79
CA ASN A 340 -26.07 -21.14 -7.88
C ASN A 340 -26.03 -20.04 -8.93
N ASP A 341 -24.92 -19.29 -9.00
CA ASP A 341 -24.60 -18.52 -10.18
C ASP A 341 -23.48 -19.19 -10.98
N SER A 342 -23.88 -19.54 -12.19
CA SER A 342 -23.14 -20.16 -13.26
C SER A 342 -22.04 -19.27 -13.83
N LEU A 343 -20.83 -19.81 -13.99
CA LEU A 343 -19.83 -19.29 -14.92
C LEU A 343 -19.47 -20.40 -15.92
N LYS A 344 -20.01 -20.26 -17.13
CA LYS A 344 -19.61 -21.02 -18.32
C LYS A 344 -18.33 -20.39 -18.88
N PHE A 345 -17.25 -21.16 -18.95
CA PHE A 345 -16.08 -20.81 -19.77
C PHE A 345 -16.18 -21.53 -21.11
N ASN A 346 -16.32 -20.77 -22.19
CA ASN A 346 -16.09 -21.23 -23.56
C ASN A 346 -14.59 -21.14 -23.86
N ILE A 347 -13.99 -22.25 -24.29
CA ILE A 347 -12.66 -22.24 -24.90
C ILE A 347 -12.85 -22.45 -26.40
N SER A 348 -12.54 -21.41 -27.17
CA SER A 348 -12.37 -21.46 -28.61
C SER A 348 -10.96 -21.95 -28.93
N LEU A 349 -10.86 -23.11 -29.58
CA LEU A 349 -9.63 -23.59 -30.21
C LEU A 349 -9.52 -22.97 -31.61
N SER A 350 -8.47 -22.18 -31.80
CA SER A 350 -8.03 -21.72 -33.12
C SER A 350 -6.58 -22.16 -33.32
N ASN A 351 -6.41 -23.03 -34.32
CA ASN A 351 -5.25 -23.26 -35.18
C ASN A 351 -3.84 -23.23 -34.57
N LEU A 352 -3.18 -24.40 -34.59
CA LEU A 352 -1.86 -24.60 -35.19
C LEU A 352 -1.67 -26.08 -35.53
#